data_AF-A0A920D9J4-F1
#
_entry.id   AF-A0A920D9J4-F1
#
_cell.length_a   1.000
_cell.length_b   1.000
_cell.length_c   1.000
_cell.angle_alpha   90.00
_cell.angle_beta   90.00
_cell.angle_gamma   90.00
#
_symmetry.space_group_name_H-M   'P 1'
#
loop_
_entity.id
_entity.type
_entity.pdbx_description
1 polymer ?
#
loop_
_entity_poly.entity_id
_entity_poly.type
_entity_poly.pdbx_seq_one_letter_code
_entity_poly.pdbx_strand_id
1 'polypeptide(L)' 'MFIKEDVRRKGIATSLLAFIEAELKLRGVSSVKLLTGKKNEAAIQTYERSSYIKQKEQVLQKKL' A
#
# COMPACT_ATOMS: atom_id res chain seq x y z
N MET A 1 4.79 3.47 -2.81
CA MET A 1 5.11 4.49 -1.78
C MET A 1 6.55 4.31 -1.34
N PHE A 2 7.31 5.39 -1.19
CA PHE A 2 8.71 5.36 -0.74
C PHE A 2 8.86 6.15 0.56
N ILE A 3 9.58 5.59 1.53
CA ILE A 3 9.95 6.22 2.79
C ILE A 3 11.47 6.07 2.96
N LYS A 4 12.15 7.19 3.20
CA LYS A 4 13.60 7.21 3.47
C LYS A 4 13.91 6.35 4.70
N GLU A 5 15.05 5.66 4.66
CA GLU A 5 15.37 4.60 5.63
C GLU A 5 15.51 5.12 7.07
N ASP A 6 16.09 6.30 7.23
CA ASP A 6 16.30 7.05 8.47
C ASP A 6 15.01 7.41 9.23
N VAL A 7 13.86 7.39 8.54
CA VAL A 7 12.56 7.70 9.13
C VAL A 7 11.57 6.51 9.11
N ARG A 8 12.02 5.32 8.71
CA ARG A 8 11.19 4.10 8.75
C ARG A 8 10.87 3.66 10.19
N ARG A 9 9.86 2.79 10.32
CA ARG A 9 9.37 2.22 11.60
C ARG A 9 8.81 3.26 12.60
N LYS A 10 8.54 4.49 12.14
CA LYS A 10 7.90 5.56 12.91
C LYS A 10 6.42 5.79 12.56
N GLY A 11 5.77 4.80 11.92
CA GLY A 11 4.35 4.90 11.52
C GLY A 11 4.06 5.79 10.30
N ILE A 12 5.06 6.50 9.75
CA ILE A 12 4.88 7.47 8.65
C ILE A 12 4.15 6.87 7.44
N ALA A 13 4.49 5.64 7.05
CA ALA A 13 3.86 4.97 5.93
C ALA A 13 2.33 4.79 6.12
N THR A 14 1.91 4.40 7.33
CA THR A 14 0.51 4.24 7.70
C THR A 14 -0.21 5.59 7.74
N SER A 15 0.42 6.61 8.33
CA SER A 15 -0.17 7.97 8.37
C SER A 15 -0.35 8.56 6.98
N LEU A 16 0.64 8.39 6.09
CA LEU A 16 0.56 8.85 4.72
C LEU A 16 -0.54 8.12 3.94
N LEU A 17 -0.65 6.80 4.11
CA LEU A 17 -1.67 6.00 3.47
C LEU A 17 -3.08 6.41 3.92
N ALA A 18 -3.30 6.58 5.23
CA ALA A 18 -4.57 7.04 5.78
C ALA A 18 -4.96 8.45 5.28
N PHE A 19 -3.99 9.36 5.16
CA PHE A 19 -4.22 10.68 4.58
C PHE A 19 -4.69 10.59 3.12
N ILE A 20 -4.02 9.78 2.30
CA ILE A 20 -4.40 9.58 0.90
C ILE A 20 -5.80 8.95 0.80
N GLU A 21 -6.10 7.95 1.61
CA GLU A 21 -7.41 7.29 1.62
C GLU A 21 -8.54 8.22 2.02
N ALA A 22 -8.32 9.11 3.00
CA ALA A 22 -9.28 10.13 3.37
C ALA A 22 -9.61 11.07 2.19
N GLU A 23 -8.58 11.52 1.46
CA GLU A 23 -8.75 12.34 0.26
C GLU A 23 -9.49 11.61 -0.87
N LEU A 24 -9.18 10.32 -1.08
CA LEU A 24 -9.88 9.50 -2.06
C LEU A 24 -11.36 9.31 -1.68
N LYS A 25 -11.65 9.10 -0.40
CA LYS A 25 -13.01 8.96 0.11
C LYS A 25 -13.82 10.24 -0.10
N LEU A 26 -13.24 11.42 0.11
CA LEU A 26 -13.88 12.71 -0.18
C LEU A 26 -14.25 12.87 -1.66
N ARG A 27 -13.53 12.18 -2.56
CA ARG A 27 -13.79 12.16 -4.01
C ARG A 27 -14.75 11.05 -4.45
N GLY A 28 -15.37 10.35 -3.51
CA GLY A 28 -16.33 9.27 -3.79
C GLY A 28 -15.70 7.94 -4.19
N VAL A 29 -14.39 7.75 -3.97
CA VAL A 29 -13.74 6.46 -4.20
C VAL A 29 -14.20 5.45 -3.16
N SER A 30 -14.73 4.32 -3.62
CA SER A 30 -15.30 3.27 -2.78
C SER A 30 -14.35 2.10 -2.52
N SER A 31 -13.27 1.95 -3.30
CA SER A 31 -12.28 0.89 -3.11
C SER A 31 -10.90 1.29 -3.63
N VAL A 32 -9.86 0.78 -2.95
CA VAL A 32 -8.45 0.97 -3.33
C VAL A 32 -7.80 -0.40 -3.46
N LYS A 33 -7.04 -0.60 -4.54
CA LYS A 33 -6.22 -1.80 -4.74
C LYS A 33 -4.76 -1.39 -4.90
N LEU A 34 -3.87 -2.17 -4.29
CA LEU A 34 -2.43 -1.96 -4.32
C LEU A 34 -1.74 -3.21 -4.87
N LEU A 35 -0.69 -3.00 -5.68
CA LEU A 35 0.20 -4.07 -6.12
C LEU A 35 1.56 -3.92 -5.45
N THR A 36 2.10 -5.02 -4.94
CA THR A 36 3.45 -5.08 -4.40
C THR A 36 4.10 -6.42 -4.73
N GLY A 37 5.43 -6.44 -4.81
CA GLY A 37 6.17 -7.68 -5.03
C GLY A 37 5.94 -8.67 -3.89
N LYS A 38 5.85 -9.96 -4.20
CA LYS A 38 5.59 -11.03 -3.20
C LYS A 38 6.61 -11.08 -2.06
N LYS A 39 7.82 -10.57 -2.28
CA LYS A 39 8.93 -10.52 -1.31
C LYS A 39 9.08 -9.18 -0.60
N ASN A 40 8.21 -8.19 -0.86
CA ASN A 40 8.27 -6.89 -0.21
C ASN A 40 7.53 -6.93 1.14
N GLU A 41 8.10 -7.67 2.09
CA GLU A 41 7.51 -7.95 3.40
C GLU A 41 7.17 -6.67 4.17
N ALA A 42 8.05 -5.67 4.13
CA ALA A 42 7.83 -4.38 4.79
C ALA A 42 6.57 -3.67 4.26
N ALA A 43 6.36 -3.69 2.93
CA ALA A 43 5.14 -3.13 2.34
C ALA A 43 3.91 -3.96 2.69
N ILE A 44 4.00 -5.29 2.58
CA ILE A 44 2.91 -6.23 2.90
C ILE A 44 2.41 -5.99 4.34
N GLN A 45 3.32 -5.98 5.32
CA GLN A 45 2.96 -5.73 6.73
C GLN A 45 2.34 -4.35 6.94
N THR A 46 2.80 -3.34 6.20
CA THR A 46 2.23 -1.97 6.28
C THR A 46 0.78 -1.96 5.79
N TYR A 47 0.51 -2.63 4.67
CA TYR A 47 -0.83 -2.70 4.10
C TYR A 47 -1.77 -3.56 4.96
N GLU A 48 -1.32 -4.70 5.48
CA GLU A 48 -2.11 -5.52 6.39
C GLU A 48 -2.49 -4.77 7.67
N ARG A 49 -1.56 -3.98 8.25
CA ARG A 49 -1.85 -3.08 9.38
C ARG A 49 -2.83 -1.97 9.04
N SER A 50 -2.99 -1.65 7.76
CA SER A 50 -3.93 -0.66 7.24
C SER A 50 -5.20 -1.32 6.68
N SER A 51 -5.51 -2.55 7.13
CA SER A 51 -6.72 -3.30 6.78
C SER A 51 -6.85 -3.74 5.32
N TYR A 52 -5.76 -3.72 4.54
CA TYR A 52 -5.76 -4.35 3.22
C TYR A 52 -5.76 -5.87 3.35
N ILE A 53 -6.64 -6.52 2.59
CA ILE A 53 -6.74 -7.97 2.54
C ILE A 53 -5.95 -8.47 1.33
N LYS A 54 -5.01 -9.39 1.58
CA LYS A 54 -4.23 -10.03 0.52
C LYS A 54 -5.14 -10.89 -0.37
N GLN A 55 -5.30 -10.49 -1.62
CA GLN A 55 -6.04 -11.26 -2.62
C GLN A 55 -5.10 -12.16 -3.44
N LYS A 56 -5.59 -13.33 -3.86
CA LYS A 56 -4.87 -14.23 -4.77
C LYS A 56 -5.08 -13.77 -6.21
N GLU A 57 -4.32 -12.77 -6.64
CA GLU A 57 -4.36 -12.25 -8.01
C GLU A 57 -3.09 -12.57 -8.78
N GLN A 58 -3.21 -12.73 -10.10
CA GLN A 58 -2.08 -12.90 -11.02
C GLN A 58 -1.78 -11.57 -11.72
N VAL A 59 -0.53 -11.13 -11.62
CA VAL A 59 -0.01 -10.00 -12.39
C VAL A 59 0.86 -10.58 -13.51
N LEU A 60 0.51 -10.29 -14.77
CA LEU A 60 1.24 -10.73 -15.95
C LEU A 60 2.07 -9.56 -16.50
N GLN A 61 3.30 -9.84 -16.94
CA GLN A 61 4.19 -8.85 -17.54
C GLN A 61 4.94 -9.49 -18.71
N LYS A 62 5.03 -8.79 -19.84
CA LYS A 62 5.88 -9.17 -20.99
C LYS A 62 6.87 -8.05 -21.25
N LYS A 63 8.15 -8.38 -21.37
CA LYS A 63 9.16 -7.51 -21.97
C LYS A 63 9.29 -7.93 -23.44
N LEU A 64 9.22 -6.98 -24.35
CA LEU A 64 9.43 -7.23 -25.78
C LEU A 64 10.92 -7.37 -26.08
#